data_AF-A0A4Q7EGZ5-F1
#
_entry.id   AF-A0A4Q7EGZ5-F1
#
_cell.length_a   1.000
_cell.length_b   1.000
_cell.length_c   1.000
_cell.angle_alpha   90.00
_cell.angle_beta   90.00
_cell.angle_gamma   90.00
#
_symmetry.space_group_name_H-M   'P 1'
#
loop_
_entity.id
_entity.type
_entity.pdbx_description
1 polymer ?
#
loop_
_entity_poly.entity_id
_entity_poly.type
_entity_poly.pdbx_seq_one_letter_code
_entity_poly.pdbx_strand_id
1 'polypeptide(L)'
;MKMNFAYNLLKSLRSKKDEGGFTLIELLVVIIIIGILAAIALPSFLNQANRARETEATNAVGSLNRGQQAYYLERVNFATEFAQLDVGVAINSENYAYGTSADAQTPEQDVGDGQFIVDDADDPQVAAVVASPRDGLRGFVGFSYIDVQQIDDGAGGTIDKNVSVAALCREVAGDVADGGVANAPDAVDEPAAGTTAETLCEDTGMEAVN
;
A
#
# COMPACT_ATOMS: atom_id res chain seq x y z
N MET A 1 -46.73 73.80 -8.23
CA MET A 1 -46.17 72.97 -7.14
C MET A 1 -45.64 71.64 -7.71
N LYS A 2 -44.52 71.64 -8.45
CA LYS A 2 -43.97 70.43 -9.15
C LYS A 2 -42.44 70.28 -9.05
N MET A 3 -41.77 71.04 -8.19
CA MET A 3 -40.30 71.05 -8.10
C MET A 3 -39.72 70.00 -7.12
N ASN A 4 -40.55 69.41 -6.25
CA ASN A 4 -40.08 68.47 -5.21
C ASN A 4 -39.78 67.07 -5.76
N PHE A 5 -40.49 66.64 -6.81
CA PHE A 5 -40.29 65.33 -7.43
C PHE A 5 -38.95 65.25 -8.16
N ALA A 6 -38.62 66.31 -8.92
CA ALA A 6 -37.33 66.42 -9.61
C ALA A 6 -36.15 66.48 -8.63
N TYR A 7 -36.29 67.19 -7.50
CA TYR A 7 -35.26 67.29 -6.47
C TYR A 7 -34.97 65.93 -5.80
N ASN A 8 -36.01 65.15 -5.47
CA ASN A 8 -35.83 63.82 -4.88
C ASN A 8 -35.29 62.79 -5.88
N LEU A 9 -35.65 62.90 -7.16
CA LEU A 9 -35.10 62.07 -8.24
C LEU A 9 -33.61 62.35 -8.46
N LEU A 10 -33.22 63.62 -8.53
CA LEU A 10 -31.81 64.03 -8.67
C LEU A 10 -30.98 63.66 -7.43
N LYS A 11 -31.57 63.69 -6.23
CA LYS A 11 -30.92 63.26 -4.98
C LYS A 11 -30.69 61.74 -4.92
N SER A 12 -31.61 60.94 -5.46
CA SER A 12 -31.44 59.48 -5.55
C SER A 12 -30.40 59.06 -6.59
N LEU A 13 -30.20 59.85 -7.67
CA LEU A 13 -29.17 59.60 -8.68
C LEU A 13 -27.77 60.05 -8.23
N ARG A 14 -27.69 61.04 -7.34
CA ARG A 14 -26.42 61.52 -6.75
C ARG A 14 -25.93 60.67 -5.56
N SER A 15 -26.78 59.77 -5.04
CA SER A 15 -26.43 58.84 -3.95
C SER A 15 -26.06 57.46 -4.47
N LYS A 16 -25.32 57.38 -5.59
CA LYS A 16 -24.66 56.13 -5.97
C LYS A 16 -23.46 56.00 -5.04
N LYS A 17 -23.63 55.19 -3.99
CA LYS A 17 -22.60 54.80 -3.05
C LYS A 17 -21.34 54.44 -3.82
N ASP A 18 -20.21 54.89 -3.29
CA ASP A 18 -18.88 54.41 -3.64
C ASP A 18 -18.79 52.91 -3.37
N GLU A 19 -19.35 52.09 -4.25
CA GLU A 19 -19.07 50.68 -4.34
C GLU A 19 -17.67 50.58 -4.96
N GLY A 20 -16.64 50.65 -4.11
CA GLY A 20 -15.25 50.47 -4.50
C GLY A 20 -15.10 49.11 -5.20
N GLY A 21 -14.95 49.14 -6.52
CA GLY A 21 -14.70 47.95 -7.32
C GLY A 21 -13.33 47.36 -6.99
N PHE A 22 -13.23 46.02 -7.00
CA PHE A 22 -11.97 45.29 -6.92
C PHE A 22 -11.01 45.80 -8.00
N THR A 23 -9.78 46.14 -7.60
CA THR A 23 -8.77 46.57 -8.55
C THR A 23 -8.16 45.35 -9.25
N LEU A 24 -7.79 45.47 -10.53
CA LEU A 24 -7.08 44.39 -11.25
C LEU A 24 -5.75 44.03 -10.57
N ILE A 25 -5.12 45.01 -9.91
CA ILE A 25 -3.87 44.79 -9.19
C ILE A 25 -4.08 43.97 -7.90
N GLU A 26 -5.19 44.16 -7.17
CA GLU A 26 -5.52 43.30 -6.02
C GLU A 26 -5.68 41.84 -6.45
N LEU A 27 -6.40 41.60 -7.56
CA LEU A 27 -6.60 40.25 -8.06
C LEU A 27 -5.27 39.65 -8.55
N LEU A 28 -4.42 40.45 -9.19
CA LEU A 28 -3.10 40.02 -9.65
C LEU A 28 -2.17 39.60 -8.50
N VAL A 29 -2.12 40.37 -7.41
CA VAL A 29 -1.29 40.02 -6.25
C VAL A 29 -1.80 38.74 -5.59
N VAL A 30 -3.13 38.56 -5.51
CA VAL A 30 -3.73 37.35 -4.93
C VAL A 30 -3.37 36.10 -5.74
N ILE A 31 -3.45 36.13 -7.07
CA ILE A 31 -3.11 34.96 -7.90
C ILE A 31 -1.60 34.62 -7.82
N ILE A 32 -0.74 35.62 -7.63
CA ILE A 32 0.69 35.40 -7.42
C ILE A 32 0.94 34.70 -6.09
N ILE A 33 0.28 35.16 -5.01
CA ILE A 33 0.44 34.55 -3.68
C ILE A 33 -0.05 33.10 -3.68
N ILE A 34 -1.26 32.82 -4.21
CA ILE A 34 -1.76 31.43 -4.29
C ILE A 34 -0.88 30.57 -5.21
N GLY A 35 -0.30 31.15 -6.27
CA GLY A 35 0.63 30.45 -7.16
C GLY A 35 1.90 29.99 -6.46
N ILE A 36 2.51 30.86 -5.64
CA ILE A 36 3.71 30.52 -4.85
C ILE A 36 3.37 29.44 -3.81
N LEU A 37 2.24 29.58 -3.10
CA LEU A 37 1.81 28.59 -2.11
C LEU A 37 1.52 27.23 -2.77
N ALA A 38 0.84 27.21 -3.92
CA ALA A 38 0.55 25.99 -4.66
C ALA A 38 1.84 25.30 -5.14
N ALA A 39 2.84 26.05 -5.61
CA ALA A 39 4.10 25.48 -6.07
C ALA A 39 4.86 24.71 -4.97
N ILE A 40 4.81 25.18 -3.72
CA ILE A 40 5.45 24.50 -2.59
C ILE A 40 4.57 23.36 -2.04
N ALA A 41 3.26 23.57 -2.00
CA ALA A 41 2.32 22.62 -1.40
C ALA A 41 2.07 21.39 -2.28
N LEU A 42 1.99 21.56 -3.62
CA LEU A 42 1.62 20.50 -4.54
C LEU A 42 2.54 19.26 -4.49
N PRO A 43 3.89 19.35 -4.56
CA PRO A 43 4.74 18.17 -4.51
C PRO A 43 4.62 17.43 -3.16
N SER A 44 4.46 18.16 -2.05
CA SER A 44 4.23 17.57 -0.73
C SER A 44 2.88 16.86 -0.66
N PHE A 45 1.84 17.45 -1.24
CA PHE A 45 0.51 16.84 -1.30
C PHE A 45 0.50 15.54 -2.11
N LEU A 46 1.15 15.53 -3.28
CA LEU A 46 1.26 14.33 -4.12
C LEU A 46 2.03 13.20 -3.42
N ASN A 47 3.13 13.52 -2.72
CA ASN A 47 3.87 12.53 -1.93
C ASN A 47 3.02 11.96 -0.79
N GLN A 48 2.25 12.81 -0.09
CA GLN A 48 1.33 12.34 0.95
C GLN A 48 0.22 11.44 0.39
N ALA A 49 -0.32 11.76 -0.80
CA ALA A 49 -1.29 10.92 -1.48
C ALA A 49 -0.69 9.55 -1.84
N ASN A 50 0.53 9.51 -2.38
CA ASN A 50 1.21 8.24 -2.69
C ASN A 50 1.48 7.41 -1.43
N ARG A 51 1.93 8.03 -0.33
CA ARG A 51 2.09 7.35 0.97
C ARG A 51 0.79 6.78 1.52
N ALA A 52 -0.33 7.47 1.32
CA ALA A 52 -1.63 6.95 1.71
C ALA A 52 -2.01 5.70 0.89
N ARG A 53 -1.71 5.69 -0.41
CA ARG A 53 -1.90 4.51 -1.29
C ARG A 53 -0.99 3.35 -0.89
N GLU A 54 0.29 3.60 -0.61
CA GLU A 54 1.21 2.58 -0.08
C GLU A 54 0.76 2.02 1.28
N THR A 55 0.15 2.84 2.13
CA THR A 55 -0.41 2.42 3.42
C THR A 55 -1.61 1.48 3.24
N GLU A 56 -2.40 1.66 2.18
CA GLU A 56 -3.48 0.74 1.81
C GLU A 56 -2.91 -0.67 1.57
N ALA A 57 -1.88 -0.79 0.73
CA ALA A 57 -1.21 -2.06 0.44
C ALA A 57 -0.59 -2.68 1.69
N THR A 58 0.12 -1.88 2.49
CA THR A 58 0.74 -2.32 3.76
C THR A 58 -0.30 -2.95 4.69
N ASN A 59 -1.46 -2.29 4.85
CA ASN A 59 -2.53 -2.77 5.72
C ASN A 59 -3.20 -4.03 5.16
N ALA A 60 -3.42 -4.09 3.84
CA ALA A 60 -4.01 -5.23 3.17
C ALA A 60 -3.10 -6.46 3.27
N VAL A 61 -1.83 -6.36 2.86
CA VAL A 61 -0.85 -7.46 2.94
C VAL A 61 -0.64 -7.89 4.39
N GLY A 62 -0.50 -6.94 5.32
CA GLY A 62 -0.37 -7.27 6.75
C GLY A 62 -1.59 -8.00 7.32
N SER A 63 -2.81 -7.68 6.85
CA SER A 63 -4.02 -8.41 7.24
C SER A 63 -4.07 -9.80 6.62
N LEU A 64 -3.68 -9.93 5.36
CA LEU A 64 -3.60 -11.21 4.66
C LEU A 64 -2.55 -12.15 5.27
N ASN A 65 -1.36 -11.65 5.65
CA ASN A 65 -0.35 -12.42 6.40
C ASN A 65 -0.90 -12.94 7.74
N ARG A 66 -1.59 -12.10 8.51
CA ARG A 66 -2.24 -12.54 9.75
C ARG A 66 -3.32 -13.59 9.48
N GLY A 67 -4.06 -13.44 8.38
CA GLY A 67 -5.00 -14.44 7.89
C GLY A 67 -4.31 -15.77 7.59
N GLN A 68 -3.20 -15.74 6.85
CA GLN A 68 -2.42 -16.93 6.50
C GLN A 68 -1.93 -17.67 7.75
N GLN A 69 -1.40 -16.95 8.74
CA GLN A 69 -0.98 -17.54 10.01
C GLN A 69 -2.17 -18.16 10.78
N ALA A 70 -3.30 -17.46 10.86
CA ALA A 70 -4.50 -17.98 11.53
C ALA A 70 -5.04 -19.24 10.82
N TYR A 71 -5.04 -19.25 9.49
CA TYR A 71 -5.47 -20.39 8.69
C TYR A 71 -4.56 -21.61 8.90
N TYR A 72 -3.23 -21.40 8.95
CA TYR A 72 -2.28 -22.45 9.27
C TYR A 72 -2.51 -23.04 10.68
N LEU A 73 -2.80 -22.20 11.68
CA LEU A 73 -3.08 -22.68 13.04
C LEU A 73 -4.35 -23.56 13.11
N GLU A 74 -5.31 -23.38 12.21
CA GLU A 74 -6.53 -24.20 12.15
C GLU A 74 -6.31 -25.48 11.34
N ARG A 75 -5.58 -25.40 10.22
CA ARG A 75 -5.59 -26.44 9.15
C ARG A 75 -4.23 -27.05 8.84
N VAL A 76 -3.17 -26.56 9.48
CA VAL A 76 -1.78 -27.02 9.32
C VAL A 76 -1.33 -26.96 7.85
N ASN A 77 -1.87 -26.01 7.10
CA ASN A 77 -1.54 -25.67 5.72
C ASN A 77 -1.86 -24.20 5.51
N PHE A 78 -1.15 -23.52 4.62
CA PHE A 78 -1.50 -22.17 4.22
C PHE A 78 -2.67 -22.14 3.22
N ALA A 79 -3.33 -21.00 3.11
CA ALA A 79 -4.44 -20.81 2.18
C ALA A 79 -3.92 -20.55 0.77
N THR A 80 -4.41 -21.33 -0.19
CA THR A 80 -4.12 -21.19 -1.62
C THR A 80 -4.99 -20.13 -2.29
N GLU A 81 -6.10 -19.75 -1.66
CA GLU A 81 -7.03 -18.75 -2.15
C GLU A 81 -7.37 -17.72 -1.07
N PHE A 82 -7.50 -16.45 -1.47
CA PHE A 82 -7.90 -15.38 -0.55
C PHE A 82 -9.28 -15.59 0.08
N ALA A 83 -10.19 -16.28 -0.62
CA ALA A 83 -11.53 -16.57 -0.11
C ALA A 83 -11.50 -17.46 1.15
N GLN A 84 -10.44 -18.25 1.34
CA GLN A 84 -10.28 -19.14 2.50
C GLN A 84 -9.87 -18.37 3.76
N LEU A 85 -9.28 -17.18 3.60
CA LEU A 85 -8.77 -16.38 4.72
C LEU A 85 -9.84 -15.56 5.43
N ASP A 86 -10.97 -15.27 4.76
CA ASP A 86 -12.11 -14.49 5.28
C ASP A 86 -11.73 -13.18 6.02
N VAL A 87 -10.67 -12.50 5.54
CA VAL A 87 -10.11 -11.31 6.22
C VAL A 87 -10.84 -10.01 5.86
N GLY A 88 -11.84 -10.05 4.97
CA GLY A 88 -12.61 -8.87 4.55
C GLY A 88 -11.81 -7.81 3.77
N VAL A 89 -10.68 -8.18 3.17
CA VAL A 89 -9.82 -7.27 2.38
C VAL A 89 -10.26 -7.26 0.92
N ALA A 90 -10.35 -6.07 0.31
CA ALA A 90 -10.57 -5.95 -1.13
C ALA A 90 -9.30 -6.34 -1.89
N ILE A 91 -9.32 -7.51 -2.54
CA ILE A 91 -8.19 -8.08 -3.30
C ILE A 91 -7.96 -7.43 -4.67
N ASN A 92 -8.79 -6.46 -5.04
CA ASN A 92 -8.60 -5.60 -6.20
C ASN A 92 -8.99 -4.19 -5.79
N SER A 93 -8.01 -3.29 -5.73
CA SER A 93 -8.26 -1.87 -5.52
C SER A 93 -7.91 -1.07 -6.77
N GLU A 94 -8.13 0.24 -6.71
CA GLU A 94 -7.73 1.15 -7.78
C GLU A 94 -6.20 1.20 -7.91
N ASN A 95 -5.47 1.10 -6.79
CA ASN A 95 -4.03 1.32 -6.71
C ASN A 95 -3.21 0.02 -6.78
N TYR A 96 -3.77 -1.10 -6.29
CA TYR A 96 -3.08 -2.37 -6.14
C TYR A 96 -3.91 -3.57 -6.59
N ALA A 97 -3.22 -4.54 -7.18
CA ALA A 97 -3.72 -5.90 -7.39
C ALA A 97 -3.06 -6.84 -6.38
N TYR A 98 -3.82 -7.74 -5.77
CA TYR A 98 -3.30 -8.66 -4.77
C TYR A 98 -3.26 -10.09 -5.31
N GLY A 99 -2.18 -10.81 -5.03
CA GLY A 99 -1.98 -12.22 -5.37
C GLY A 99 -1.50 -13.03 -4.16
N THR A 100 -1.82 -14.31 -4.10
CA THR A 100 -1.29 -15.22 -3.07
C THR A 100 -0.88 -16.52 -3.71
N SER A 101 0.14 -17.15 -3.14
CA SER A 101 0.70 -18.41 -3.61
C SER A 101 0.96 -19.29 -2.39
N ALA A 102 0.19 -20.37 -2.27
CA ALA A 102 0.42 -21.42 -1.28
C ALA A 102 0.36 -22.84 -1.89
N ASP A 103 0.42 -22.97 -3.22
CA ASP A 103 0.62 -24.24 -3.95
C ASP A 103 1.07 -23.97 -5.41
N ALA A 104 1.99 -24.78 -5.94
CA ALA A 104 2.72 -24.58 -7.19
C ALA A 104 2.05 -25.19 -8.44
N GLN A 105 0.73 -25.23 -8.50
CA GLN A 105 0.01 -25.59 -9.73
C GLN A 105 -0.76 -24.39 -10.28
N THR A 106 -0.02 -23.60 -11.05
CA THR A 106 -0.44 -22.70 -12.14
C THR A 106 -1.83 -22.04 -11.99
N PRO A 107 -1.86 -20.71 -12.15
CA PRO A 107 -2.25 -20.29 -13.48
C PRO A 107 -1.31 -19.21 -14.00
N GLU A 108 -0.50 -19.61 -14.97
CA GLU A 108 -0.31 -18.83 -16.18
C GLU A 108 -1.70 -18.59 -16.81
N GLN A 109 -2.50 -17.66 -16.27
CA GLN A 109 -3.61 -17.10 -17.03
C GLN A 109 -4.11 -15.76 -16.46
N ASP A 110 -3.48 -14.70 -16.98
CA ASP A 110 -4.10 -13.41 -17.27
C ASP A 110 -4.31 -12.43 -16.10
N VAL A 111 -3.25 -12.22 -15.30
CA VAL A 111 -3.07 -10.95 -14.56
C VAL A 111 -1.85 -10.25 -15.15
N GLY A 112 -2.08 -9.39 -16.14
CA GLY A 112 -1.06 -8.81 -17.01
C GLY A 112 -0.01 -7.88 -16.38
N ASP A 113 0.21 -7.89 -15.06
CA ASP A 113 1.13 -6.99 -14.35
C ASP A 113 1.64 -7.67 -13.05
N GLY A 114 2.80 -8.35 -13.11
CA GLY A 114 3.56 -8.83 -11.93
C GLY A 114 3.01 -10.05 -11.19
N GLN A 115 3.43 -11.25 -11.61
CA GLN A 115 3.09 -12.53 -10.97
C GLN A 115 4.30 -13.11 -10.22
N PHE A 116 4.09 -13.57 -8.98
CA PHE A 116 5.05 -14.29 -8.12
C PHE A 116 4.78 -15.80 -8.24
N ILE A 117 5.84 -16.60 -8.42
CA ILE A 117 5.79 -18.07 -8.50
C ILE A 117 6.45 -18.62 -7.24
N VAL A 118 5.74 -19.47 -6.49
CA VAL A 118 6.34 -20.33 -5.45
C VAL A 118 6.74 -21.62 -6.16
N ASP A 119 8.05 -21.93 -6.18
CA ASP A 119 8.62 -23.05 -6.95
C ASP A 119 8.64 -24.38 -6.18
N ASP A 120 8.13 -24.43 -4.95
CA ASP A 120 8.07 -25.68 -4.19
C ASP A 120 6.63 -26.05 -3.82
N ALA A 121 6.05 -26.93 -4.64
CA ALA A 121 4.74 -27.56 -4.40
C ALA A 121 4.81 -28.65 -3.31
N ASP A 122 6.01 -29.01 -2.84
CA ASP A 122 6.21 -30.17 -1.98
C ASP A 122 6.38 -29.80 -0.49
N ASP A 123 6.45 -28.52 -0.11
CA ASP A 123 6.48 -28.07 1.30
C ASP A 123 5.32 -27.10 1.67
N PRO A 124 4.32 -27.53 2.47
CA PRO A 124 3.14 -26.75 2.86
C PRO A 124 3.42 -25.60 3.87
N GLN A 125 4.69 -25.20 4.06
CA GLN A 125 5.14 -24.37 5.17
C GLN A 125 5.50 -22.92 4.83
N VAL A 126 5.33 -22.47 3.59
CA VAL A 126 5.53 -21.07 3.20
C VAL A 126 4.34 -20.55 2.38
N ALA A 127 3.89 -19.34 2.69
CA ALA A 127 2.93 -18.59 1.89
C ALA A 127 3.42 -17.18 1.63
N ALA A 128 3.17 -16.71 0.41
CA ALA A 128 3.41 -15.33 0.03
C ALA A 128 2.09 -14.64 -0.35
N VAL A 129 2.03 -13.36 -0.03
CA VAL A 129 0.98 -12.43 -0.44
C VAL A 129 1.66 -11.24 -1.10
N VAL A 130 1.26 -10.93 -2.33
CA VAL A 130 1.87 -9.88 -3.13
C VAL A 130 0.86 -8.77 -3.36
N ALA A 131 1.30 -7.52 -3.28
CA ALA A 131 0.56 -6.35 -3.74
C ALA A 131 1.33 -5.68 -4.87
N SER A 132 0.83 -5.89 -6.09
CA SER A 132 1.38 -5.32 -7.32
C SER A 132 0.81 -3.92 -7.54
N PRO A 133 1.66 -2.88 -7.68
CA PRO A 133 1.23 -1.50 -7.89
C PRO A 133 0.77 -1.27 -9.33
N ARG A 134 -0.20 -0.36 -9.54
CA ARG A 134 -0.68 0.00 -10.90
C ARG A 134 -0.06 1.26 -11.49
N ASP A 135 0.35 2.24 -10.68
CA ASP A 135 0.75 3.59 -11.17
C ASP A 135 2.01 4.14 -10.47
N GLY A 136 3.19 3.57 -10.74
CA GLY A 136 4.47 4.09 -10.22
C GLY A 136 4.58 4.13 -8.69
N LEU A 137 3.74 3.35 -8.00
CA LEU A 137 3.82 3.08 -6.57
C LEU A 137 4.76 1.90 -6.34
N ARG A 138 5.21 1.70 -5.10
CA ARG A 138 6.04 0.54 -4.74
C ARG A 138 5.21 -0.72 -4.56
N GLY A 139 5.76 -1.86 -4.96
CA GLY A 139 5.26 -3.18 -4.64
C GLY A 139 5.55 -3.60 -3.21
N PHE A 140 4.70 -4.49 -2.70
CA PHE A 140 4.82 -5.08 -1.36
C PHE A 140 4.70 -6.60 -1.44
N VAL A 141 5.47 -7.30 -0.62
CA VAL A 141 5.39 -8.75 -0.48
C VAL A 141 5.33 -9.09 1.00
N GLY A 142 4.32 -9.86 1.38
CA GLY A 142 4.17 -10.45 2.69
C GLY A 142 4.54 -11.92 2.64
N PHE A 143 5.49 -12.33 3.47
CA PHE A 143 5.84 -13.74 3.64
C PHE A 143 5.28 -14.25 4.97
N SER A 144 4.79 -15.48 4.98
CA SER A 144 4.35 -16.20 6.17
C SER A 144 4.91 -17.61 6.11
N TYR A 145 5.64 -18.04 7.14
CA TYR A 145 6.17 -19.40 7.21
C TYR A 145 6.21 -19.91 8.64
N ILE A 146 6.43 -21.21 8.78
CA ILE A 146 6.60 -21.86 10.08
C ILE A 146 8.05 -22.26 10.25
N ASP A 147 8.67 -21.74 11.32
CA ASP A 147 10.00 -22.14 11.74
C ASP A 147 9.89 -23.19 12.85
N VAL A 148 10.49 -24.37 12.66
CA VAL A 148 10.49 -25.44 13.66
C VAL A 148 11.73 -25.32 14.53
N GLN A 149 11.54 -24.77 15.73
CA GLN A 149 12.60 -24.51 16.70
C GLN A 149 12.67 -25.63 17.74
N GLN A 150 13.85 -26.22 17.94
CA GLN A 150 14.06 -27.21 19.00
C GLN A 150 14.33 -26.54 20.35
N ILE A 151 13.61 -26.95 21.39
CA ILE A 151 13.76 -26.41 22.74
C ILE A 151 14.02 -27.54 23.73
N ASP A 152 15.02 -27.35 24.58
CA ASP A 152 15.34 -28.29 25.65
C ASP A 152 14.16 -28.42 26.64
N ASP A 153 13.74 -29.65 26.89
CA ASP A 153 12.65 -29.96 27.82
C ASP A 153 13.05 -29.91 29.31
N GLY A 154 14.34 -29.66 29.59
CA GLY A 154 14.91 -29.67 30.94
C GLY A 154 15.08 -31.06 31.56
N ALA A 155 14.65 -32.12 30.88
CA ALA A 155 14.81 -33.54 31.23
C ALA A 155 15.87 -34.24 30.36
N GLY A 156 16.50 -33.53 29.42
CA GLY A 156 17.54 -34.02 28.52
C GLY A 156 17.01 -34.45 27.14
N GLY A 157 15.76 -34.13 26.81
CA GLY A 157 15.16 -34.23 25.50
C GLY A 157 14.93 -32.86 24.85
N THR A 158 14.54 -32.87 23.57
CA THR A 158 14.17 -31.68 22.81
C THR A 158 12.70 -31.74 22.41
N ILE A 159 12.05 -30.57 22.38
CA ILE A 159 10.67 -30.39 21.93
C ILE A 159 10.71 -29.46 20.71
N ASP A 160 10.13 -29.91 19.61
CA ASP A 160 9.92 -29.08 18.43
C ASP A 160 8.80 -28.07 18.71
N LYS A 161 9.09 -26.78 18.55
CA LYS A 161 8.12 -25.69 18.63
C LYS A 161 7.98 -25.03 17.27
N ASN A 162 6.74 -25.02 16.77
CA ASN A 162 6.39 -24.28 15.57
C ASN A 162 6.25 -22.80 15.93
N VAL A 163 7.13 -21.97 15.38
CA VAL A 163 7.10 -20.51 15.51
C VAL A 163 6.62 -19.94 14.19
N SER A 164 5.45 -19.32 14.19
CA SER A 164 4.96 -18.61 13.00
C SER A 164 5.74 -17.31 12.82
N VAL A 165 6.41 -17.17 11.69
CA VAL A 165 7.11 -15.95 11.30
C VAL A 165 6.34 -15.29 10.16
N ALA A 166 6.22 -13.96 10.20
CA ALA A 166 5.78 -13.19 9.04
C ALA A 166 6.69 -11.99 8.84
N ALA A 167 6.95 -11.70 7.57
CA ALA A 167 7.67 -10.53 7.13
C ALA A 167 6.78 -9.73 6.17
N LEU A 168 6.92 -8.41 6.23
CA LEU A 168 6.37 -7.52 5.22
C LEU A 168 7.53 -6.76 4.59
N CYS A 169 7.70 -6.94 3.30
CA CYS A 169 8.79 -6.38 2.51
C CYS A 169 8.21 -5.40 1.49
N ARG A 170 8.97 -4.36 1.16
CA ARG A 170 8.61 -3.34 0.18
C ARG A 170 9.78 -3.06 -0.75
N GLU A 171 9.49 -2.76 -2.00
CA GLU A 171 10.51 -2.37 -2.97
C GLU A 171 11.32 -1.14 -2.54
N VAL A 172 12.60 -1.16 -2.89
CA VAL A 172 13.54 -0.06 -2.66
C VAL A 172 13.23 1.10 -3.62
N ALA A 173 13.49 2.33 -3.19
CA ALA A 173 13.24 3.53 -3.97
C ALA A 173 14.15 3.58 -5.22
N GLY A 174 13.59 3.41 -6.42
CA GLY A 174 14.33 3.53 -7.69
C GLY A 174 14.15 2.35 -8.64
N ASP A 175 13.68 1.21 -8.13
CA ASP A 175 13.44 -0.02 -8.90
C ASP A 175 11.96 -0.20 -9.28
N VAL A 176 11.16 0.87 -9.19
CA VAL A 176 9.72 0.84 -9.54
C VAL A 176 9.61 0.65 -11.05
N ALA A 177 9.52 -0.60 -11.49
CA ALA A 177 9.26 -0.96 -12.87
C ALA A 177 7.83 -0.53 -13.23
N ASP A 178 7.65 0.07 -14.42
CA ASP A 178 6.35 0.31 -15.03
C ASP A 178 5.61 -1.03 -15.17
N GLY A 179 4.69 -1.35 -14.25
CA GLY A 179 3.73 -2.44 -14.40
C GLY A 179 4.05 -3.77 -13.70
N GLY A 180 4.86 -3.79 -12.64
CA GLY A 180 4.98 -5.04 -11.86
C GLY A 180 5.86 -4.90 -10.65
N VAL A 181 5.66 -5.80 -9.68
CA VAL A 181 6.63 -6.01 -8.61
C VAL A 181 7.93 -6.43 -9.28
N ALA A 182 8.92 -5.53 -9.26
CA ALA A 182 10.25 -5.76 -9.77
C ALA A 182 10.80 -7.00 -9.09
N ASN A 183 10.93 -8.08 -9.87
CA ASN A 183 11.43 -9.36 -9.44
C ASN A 183 10.87 -9.76 -8.07
N ALA A 184 9.65 -10.31 -8.09
CA ALA A 184 9.35 -11.45 -7.25
C ALA A 184 10.66 -12.22 -7.03
N PRO A 185 11.26 -12.19 -5.82
CA PRO A 185 12.54 -12.84 -5.60
C PRO A 185 12.41 -14.28 -6.11
N ASP A 186 13.38 -14.69 -6.94
CA ASP A 186 13.48 -16.08 -7.39
C ASP A 186 13.20 -16.98 -6.18
N ALA A 187 12.28 -17.93 -6.35
CA ALA A 187 11.78 -18.88 -5.35
C ALA A 187 12.45 -18.76 -3.98
N VAL A 188 11.72 -18.29 -2.96
CA VAL A 188 12.25 -18.29 -1.60
C VAL A 188 12.45 -19.75 -1.19
N ASP A 189 13.70 -20.23 -1.31
CA ASP A 189 14.15 -21.45 -0.67
C ASP A 189 13.75 -21.38 0.81
N GLU A 190 13.30 -22.50 1.39
CA GLU A 190 12.84 -22.58 2.78
C GLU A 190 13.79 -21.79 3.70
N PRO A 191 13.29 -20.72 4.39
CA PRO A 191 14.16 -19.85 5.15
C PRO A 191 14.83 -20.66 6.26
N ALA A 192 16.16 -20.52 6.40
CA ALA A 192 16.92 -21.23 7.42
C ALA A 192 16.32 -21.00 8.83
N ALA A 193 16.41 -22.01 9.69
CA ALA A 193 15.90 -21.92 11.05
C ALA A 193 16.48 -20.69 11.79
N GLY A 194 15.61 -19.87 12.38
CA GLY A 194 16.00 -18.62 13.03
C GLY A 194 16.17 -17.41 12.11
N THR A 195 15.80 -17.49 10.84
CA THR A 195 15.72 -16.32 9.93
C THR A 195 14.76 -15.28 10.49
N THR A 196 15.18 -14.01 10.50
CA THR A 196 14.33 -12.89 10.92
C THR A 196 13.58 -12.32 9.72
N ALA A 197 12.50 -11.57 9.99
CA ALA A 197 11.77 -10.86 8.94
C ALA A 197 12.66 -9.87 8.16
N GLU A 198 13.67 -9.27 8.80
CA GLU A 198 14.60 -8.34 8.17
C GLU A 198 15.53 -9.03 7.17
N THR A 199 16.12 -10.16 7.58
CA THR A 199 17.00 -10.96 6.72
C THR A 199 16.23 -11.54 5.53
N LEU A 200 14.99 -11.97 5.75
CA LEU A 200 14.13 -12.46 4.68
C LEU A 200 13.89 -11.39 3.61
N CYS A 201 13.62 -10.14 4.00
CA CYS A 201 13.46 -9.07 3.02
C CYS A 201 14.78 -8.73 2.31
N GLU A 202 15.91 -8.73 3.02
CA GLU A 202 17.23 -8.43 2.46
C GLU A 202 17.65 -9.45 1.39
N ASP A 203 17.41 -10.75 1.64
CA ASP A 203 17.70 -11.84 0.70
C ASP A 203 16.89 -11.71 -0.59
N THR A 204 15.70 -11.09 -0.50
CA THR A 204 14.82 -10.81 -1.64
C THR A 204 15.13 -9.48 -2.36
N GLY A 205 16.15 -8.75 -1.91
CA GLY A 205 16.47 -7.41 -2.43
C GLY A 205 15.45 -6.33 -2.07
N MET A 206 14.59 -6.59 -1.07
CA MET A 206 13.54 -5.69 -0.60
C MET A 206 13.88 -5.08 0.77
N GLU A 207 13.19 -3.99 1.13
CA GLU A 207 13.30 -3.35 2.44
C GLU A 207 12.21 -3.87 3.39
N ALA A 208 12.58 -4.23 4.63
CA ALA A 208 11.62 -4.62 5.65
C ALA A 208 10.75 -3.44 6.09
N VAL A 209 9.44 -3.69 6.19
CA VAL A 209 8.43 -2.73 6.64
C VAL A 209 8.11 -3.03 8.11
N ASN A 210 8.54 -2.12 8.99
CA ASN A 210 8.25 -2.16 10.43
C ASN A 210 6.84 -1.65 10.77
#